data_AF-A0A015XGM5-F1
#
_entry.id   AF-A0A015XGM5-F1
#
_cell.length_a   1.000
_cell.length_b   1.000
_cell.length_c   1.000
_cell.angle_alpha   90.00
_cell.angle_beta   90.00
_cell.angle_gamma   90.00
#
_symmetry.space_group_name_H-M   'P 1'
#
loop_
_entity.id
_entity.type
_entity.pdbx_description
1 polymer ?
#
loop_
_entity_poly.entity_id
_entity_poly.type
_entity_poly.pdbx_seq_one_letter_code
_entity_poly.pdbx_strand_id
1 'polypeptide(L)' 'MKYVIVTVEWCLNHGVVVPAQARRSVDGLKVILHEDYIDPVLREEDDMTAYRHDSSELRNILSGPEWTVPQEGVL' A
#
# COMPACT_ATOMS: atom_id res chain seq x y z
N MET A 1 -8.62 2.94 -12.01
CA MET A 1 -7.72 1.95 -11.37
C MET A 1 -7.89 2.03 -9.86
N LYS A 2 -7.83 0.89 -9.19
CA LYS A 2 -7.89 0.78 -7.72
C LYS A 2 -6.55 0.30 -7.17
N TYR A 3 -6.30 0.68 -5.93
CA TYR A 3 -5.11 0.33 -5.17
C TYR A 3 -5.50 -0.29 -3.84
N VAL A 4 -4.68 -1.21 -3.37
CA VAL A 4 -4.75 -1.79 -2.04
C VAL A 4 -3.52 -1.40 -1.25
N ILE A 5 -3.68 -1.31 0.07
CA ILE A 5 -2.57 -1.16 1.00
C ILE A 5 -2.42 -2.48 1.73
N VAL A 6 -1.28 -3.13 1.57
CA VAL A 6 -1.00 -4.44 2.17
C VAL A 6 0.30 -4.41 2.95
N THR A 7 0.43 -5.30 3.94
CA THR A 7 1.72 -5.50 4.61
C THR A 7 2.67 -6.29 3.71
N VAL A 8 3.97 -6.05 3.88
CA VAL A 8 5.01 -6.86 3.22
C VAL A 8 4.92 -8.32 3.66
N GLU A 9 4.53 -8.58 4.92
CA GLU A 9 4.27 -9.92 5.43
C GLU A 9 3.11 -10.61 4.70
N TRP A 10 1.99 -9.91 4.48
CA TRP A 10 0.87 -10.46 3.72
C TRP A 10 1.32 -10.83 2.30
N CYS A 11 2.13 -9.98 1.66
CA CYS A 11 2.69 -10.28 0.34
C CYS A 11 3.52 -11.57 0.36
N LEU A 12 4.40 -11.74 1.35
CA LEU A 12 5.22 -12.93 1.50
C LEU A 12 4.37 -14.20 1.68
N ASN A 13 3.35 -14.13 2.54
CA ASN A 13 2.45 -15.25 2.84
C ASN A 13 1.57 -15.67 1.64
N HIS A 14 1.38 -14.76 0.67
CA HIS A 14 0.60 -14.99 -0.54
C HIS A 14 1.47 -15.20 -1.79
N GLY A 15 2.80 -15.26 -1.64
CA GLY A 15 3.72 -15.44 -2.77
C GLY A 15 3.80 -14.22 -3.70
N VAL A 16 3.40 -13.04 -3.24
CA VAL A 16 3.47 -11.78 -3.97
C VAL A 16 4.87 -11.17 -3.83
N VAL A 17 5.54 -10.97 -4.96
CA VAL A 17 6.81 -10.24 -5.00
C VAL A 17 6.51 -8.75 -5.01
N VAL A 18 6.95 -8.03 -3.97
CA VAL A 18 6.79 -6.57 -3.93
C VAL A 18 7.70 -5.92 -4.98
N PRO A 19 7.17 -5.17 -5.96
CA PRO A 19 7.99 -4.48 -6.94
C PRO A 19 8.92 -3.45 -6.29
N ALA A 20 10.15 -3.30 -6.80
CA ALA A 20 11.13 -2.38 -6.25
C ALA A 20 10.64 -0.91 -6.26
N GLN A 21 9.82 -0.56 -7.25
CA GLN A 21 9.20 0.75 -7.44
C GLN A 21 7.89 0.96 -6.65
N ALA A 22 7.38 -0.06 -5.95
CA ALA A 22 6.18 0.11 -5.15
C ALA A 22 6.44 1.15 -4.05
N ARG A 23 5.54 2.11 -3.91
CA ARG A 23 5.61 3.07 -2.79
C ARG A 23 5.42 2.31 -1.47
N ARG A 24 6.23 2.66 -0.49
CA ARG A 24 6.25 2.05 0.86
C ARG A 24 5.85 3.06 1.92
N SER A 25 5.35 2.57 3.04
CA SER A 25 5.28 3.32 4.29
C SER A 25 6.70 3.70 4.75
N VAL A 26 6.79 4.68 5.66
CA VAL A 26 8.05 5.19 6.22
C VAL A 26 8.85 4.07 6.92
N ASP A 27 8.16 3.18 7.62
CA ASP A 27 8.76 2.00 8.27
C ASP A 27 9.07 0.84 7.29
N GLY A 28 8.63 0.96 6.04
CA GLY A 28 8.81 -0.06 5.00
C GLY A 28 7.93 -1.30 5.15
N LEU A 29 7.02 -1.36 6.13
CA LEU A 29 6.22 -2.54 6.45
C LEU A 29 4.95 -2.68 5.60
N LYS A 30 4.49 -1.59 4.97
CA LYS A 30 3.34 -1.57 4.07
C LYS A 30 3.71 -1.07 2.69
N VAL A 31 3.00 -1.57 1.68
CA VAL A 31 3.14 -1.20 0.27
C VAL A 31 1.77 -0.88 -0.32
N ILE A 32 1.76 -0.01 -1.33
CA ILE A 32 0.60 0.20 -2.18
C ILE A 32 0.78 -0.54 -3.50
N LEU A 33 -0.19 -1.38 -3.84
CA LEU A 33 -0.20 -2.20 -5.05
C LEU A 33 -1.51 -1.99 -5.81
N HIS A 34 -1.49 -2.18 -7.13
CA HIS A 34 -2.71 -2.23 -7.91
C HIS A 34 -3.56 -3.44 -7.46
N GLU A 35 -4.87 -3.29 -7.37
CA GLU A 35 -5.78 -4.39 -7.02
C GLU A 35 -5.59 -5.58 -7.98
N ASP A 36 -5.57 -5.32 -9.29
CA ASP A 36 -5.34 -6.35 -10.34
C ASP A 36 -4.01 -7.12 -10.19
N TYR A 37 -3.02 -6.56 -9.46
CA TYR A 37 -1.74 -7.23 -9.23
C TYR A 37 -1.85 -8.34 -8.18
N ILE A 38 -2.76 -8.19 -7.22
CA ILE A 38 -2.95 -9.14 -6.12
C ILE A 38 -4.22 -9.98 -6.28
N ASP A 39 -5.14 -9.58 -7.16
CA ASP A 39 -6.40 -10.27 -7.44
C ASP A 39 -6.25 -11.79 -7.65
N PRO A 40 -5.21 -12.29 -8.37
CA PRO A 40 -5.04 -13.74 -8.55
C PRO A 40 -4.70 -14.54 -7.29
N VAL A 41 -4.28 -13.88 -6.21
CA VAL A 41 -3.87 -14.53 -4.95
C VAL A 41 -4.77 -14.19 -3.77
N LEU A 42 -5.77 -13.33 -3.97
CA LEU A 42 -6.78 -13.00 -2.97
C LEU A 42 -7.59 -14.26 -2.62
N ARG A 43 -7.75 -14.52 -1.33
CA ARG A 43 -8.59 -15.58 -0.77
C ARG A 43 -9.90 -15.00 -0.27
N GLU A 44 -10.94 -15.82 -0.15
CA GLU A 44 -12.25 -15.36 0.37
C GLU A 44 -12.18 -14.81 1.80
N GLU A 45 -11.19 -15.26 2.57
CA GLU A 45 -10.92 -14.83 3.94
C GLU A 45 -10.11 -13.53 4.05
N ASP A 46 -9.53 -13.03 2.95
CA ASP A 46 -8.80 -11.77 2.94
C ASP A 46 -9.77 -10.59 2.93
N ASP A 47 -9.87 -9.88 4.05
CA ASP A 47 -10.61 -8.61 4.13
C ASP A 47 -9.73 -7.45 3.58
N MET A 48 -9.89 -7.17 2.30
CA MET A 48 -9.06 -6.20 1.57
C MET A 48 -9.88 -4.96 1.16
N THR A 49 -9.47 -3.79 1.62
CA THR A 49 -10.07 -2.52 1.16
C THR A 49 -9.35 -2.02 -0.10
N ALA A 50 -10.11 -1.85 -1.18
CA ALA A 50 -9.62 -1.28 -2.43
C ALA A 50 -10.04 0.18 -2.58
N TYR A 51 -9.06 1.07 -2.76
CA TYR A 51 -9.26 2.51 -2.90
C TYR A 51 -9.13 2.92 -4.36
N ARG A 52 -10.04 3.78 -4.85
CA ARG A 52 -9.83 4.40 -6.16
C ARG A 52 -8.60 5.30 -6.13
N HIS A 53 -7.83 5.26 -7.23
CA HIS A 53 -6.68 6.14 -7.49
C HIS A 53 -6.96 7.63 -7.18
N ASP A 54 -8.15 8.11 -7.55
CA ASP A 54 -8.57 9.51 -7.47
C ASP A 54 -9.34 9.83 -6.18
N SER A 55 -9.41 8.90 -5.21
CA SER A 55 -10.18 9.13 -3.99
C SER A 55 -9.45 10.08 -3.03
N SER A 56 -10.24 10.95 -2.39
CA SER A 56 -9.76 11.75 -1.26
C SER A 56 -9.30 10.87 -0.10
N GLU A 57 -9.93 9.71 0.10
CA GLU A 57 -9.56 8.72 1.11
C GLU A 57 -8.13 8.22 0.95
N LEU A 58 -7.77 7.70 -0.24
CA LEU A 58 -6.41 7.25 -0.52
C LEU A 58 -5.41 8.39 -0.37
N ARG A 59 -5.75 9.57 -0.90
CA ARG A 59 -4.91 10.76 -0.79
C ARG A 59 -4.65 11.14 0.67
N ASN A 60 -5.66 11.06 1.52
CA ASN A 60 -5.54 11.39 2.94
C ASN A 60 -4.66 10.38 3.68
N ILE A 61 -4.81 9.07 3.41
CA ILE A 61 -3.95 8.02 3.96
C ILE A 61 -2.49 8.28 3.57
N LEU A 62 -2.24 8.47 2.27
CA LEU A 62 -0.89 8.63 1.73
C LEU A 62 -0.23 9.97 2.07
N SER A 63 -0.99 10.96 2.54
CA SER A 63 -0.47 12.23 3.08
C SER A 63 -0.21 12.16 4.58
N GLY A 64 -0.58 11.04 5.23
CA GLY A 64 -0.39 10.82 6.65
C GLY A 64 1.07 10.53 7.03
N PRO A 65 1.38 10.58 8.34
CA PRO A 65 2.73 10.39 8.86
C PRO A 65 3.30 8.99 8.60
N GLU A 66 2.45 7.98 8.42
CA GLU A 66 2.88 6.63 8.05
C GLU A 66 3.49 6.57 6.63
N TRP A 67 3.13 7.50 5.75
CA TRP A 67 3.49 7.48 4.33
C TRP A 67 4.33 8.67 3.88
N THR A 68 4.58 9.61 4.79
CA THR A 68 5.29 10.86 4.52
C THR A 68 6.25 11.14 5.67
N VAL A 69 7.54 11.22 5.36
CA VAL A 69 8.55 11.66 6.34
C VAL A 69 8.34 13.16 6.56
N PRO A 70 8.17 13.62 7.82
CA PRO A 70 8.15 15.04 8.11
C PRO A 70 9.45 15.66 7.59
N GLN A 71 9.36 16.75 6.84
CA GLN A 71 10.56 17.53 6.55
C GLN A 71 11.04 18.11 7.89
N GLU A 72 12.08 17.54 8.47
CA GLU A 72 12.82 18.24 9.51
C GLU A 72 13.33 19.53 8.87
N GLY A 73 12.92 20.66 9.47
CA GLY A 73 13.34 21.97 9.01
C GLY A 73 14.85 22.02 8.96
N VAL A 74 15.39 22.17 7.76
CA VAL A 74 16.75 22.68 7.58
C VAL A 74 16.72 24.11 8.08
N LEU A 75 17.08 24.30 9.35
CA LEU A 75 17.41 25.59 9.96
C LEU A 75 18.76 25.46 10.66
#